data_AF-A0A382HNG0-F1
#
_entry.id   AF-A0A382HNG0-F1
#
_cell.length_a   1.000
_cell.length_b   1.000
_cell.length_c   1.000
_cell.angle_alpha   90.00
_cell.angle_beta   90.00
_cell.angle_gamma   90.00
#
_symmetry.space_group_name_H-M   'P 1'
#
loop_
_entity.id
_entity.type
_entity.pdbx_description
1 polymer ?
#
loop_
_entity_poly.entity_id
_entity_poly.type
_entity_poly.pdbx_seq_one_letter_code
_entity_poly.pdbx_strand_id
1 'polypeptide(L)'
;GLWSFEDGTSQSISSMFLTLWIGLTLYTTAQVAEIVRGSIQSLPRGQVEAAISLGLSPFQRLRLVILPQALRSMIPSLTNQYLNCWKNSSLALIVGFSDFYAVFNTIVNNAGQAVPVFIMILLTYQAGSLTISAIMNYINSTVTKVKI
;
A
#
# COMPACT_ATOMS: atom_id res chain seq x y z
N GLY A 1 41.47 -8.22 -2.62
CA GLY A 1 40.25 -7.84 -3.35
C GLY A 1 39.53 -6.75 -2.62
N LEU A 2 40.11 -5.56 -2.60
CA LEU A 2 39.49 -4.35 -2.05
C LEU A 2 38.77 -3.66 -3.19
N TRP A 3 37.45 -3.70 -3.17
CA TRP A 3 36.63 -2.90 -4.06
C TRP A 3 36.72 -1.45 -3.57
N SER A 4 37.56 -0.66 -4.23
CA SER A 4 37.62 0.79 -4.05
C SER A 4 36.59 1.41 -5.00
N PHE A 5 35.54 2.01 -4.44
CA PHE A 5 34.60 2.82 -5.22
C PHE A 5 35.19 4.22 -5.37
N GLU A 6 35.29 4.67 -6.62
CA GLU A 6 35.89 5.94 -7.00
C GLU A 6 34.88 7.07 -6.74
N ASP A 7 35.23 7.98 -5.82
CA ASP A 7 34.45 9.16 -5.46
C ASP A 7 34.42 10.14 -6.64
N GLY A 8 33.39 10.06 -7.48
CA GLY A 8 33.31 10.98 -8.63
C GLY A 8 31.98 11.10 -9.37
N THR A 9 31.10 10.09 -9.37
CA THR A 9 29.81 10.15 -10.08
C THR A 9 28.76 9.20 -9.50
N SER A 10 28.48 9.29 -8.20
CA SER A 10 27.33 8.60 -7.61
C SER A 10 26.32 9.63 -7.12
N GLN A 11 25.14 9.69 -7.76
CA GLN A 11 23.94 9.96 -6.98
C GLN A 11 23.79 8.77 -6.03
N SER A 12 24.49 8.83 -4.89
CA SER A 12 24.60 7.72 -3.95
C SER A 12 23.24 7.53 -3.30
N ILE A 13 22.48 6.52 -3.73
CA ILE A 13 21.27 6.12 -3.04
C ILE A 13 21.69 5.77 -1.62
N SER A 14 21.19 6.52 -0.63
CA SER A 14 21.51 6.30 0.77
C SER A 14 21.12 4.87 1.16
N SER A 15 22.04 4.13 1.81
CA SER A 15 21.81 2.75 2.27
C SER A 15 20.55 2.63 3.13
N MET A 16 20.28 3.66 3.90
CA MET A 16 19.09 3.84 4.73
C MET A 16 17.78 3.92 3.93
N PHE A 17 17.79 4.57 2.77
CA PHE A 17 16.62 4.59 1.87
C PHE A 17 16.31 3.17 1.37
N LEU A 18 17.34 2.40 1.00
CA LEU A 18 17.16 1.02 0.56
C LEU A 18 16.60 0.13 1.68
N THR A 19 17.11 0.25 2.90
CA THR A 19 16.60 -0.52 4.05
C THR A 19 15.12 -0.24 4.30
N LEU A 20 14.72 1.04 4.28
CA LEU A 20 13.32 1.43 4.44
C LEU A 20 12.44 0.92 3.30
N TRP A 21 12.90 1.10 2.06
CA TRP A 21 12.16 0.70 0.88
C TRP A 21 11.91 -0.82 0.87
N ILE A 22 12.94 -1.62 1.16
CA ILE A 22 12.81 -3.09 1.23
C ILE A 22 11.90 -3.49 2.40
N GLY A 23 12.11 -2.93 3.59
CA GLY A 23 11.31 -3.26 4.77
C GLY A 23 9.83 -2.96 4.58
N LEU A 24 9.51 -1.77 4.07
CA LEU A 24 8.13 -1.37 3.79
C LEU A 24 7.50 -2.22 2.67
N THR A 25 8.27 -2.55 1.64
CA THR A 25 7.80 -3.38 0.53
C THR A 25 7.47 -4.80 1.00
N LEU A 26 8.34 -5.42 1.78
CA LEU A 26 8.10 -6.78 2.32
C LEU A 26 6.88 -6.80 3.24
N TYR A 27 6.77 -5.83 4.15
CA TYR A 27 5.60 -5.68 5.02
C TYR A 27 4.30 -5.53 4.22
N THR A 28 4.28 -4.61 3.25
CA THR A 28 3.09 -4.33 2.45
C THR A 28 2.71 -5.53 1.59
N THR A 29 3.69 -6.23 1.00
CA THR A 29 3.44 -7.40 0.15
C THR A 29 2.84 -8.55 0.96
N ALA A 30 3.33 -8.80 2.18
CA ALA A 30 2.77 -9.83 3.06
C ALA A 30 1.29 -9.55 3.39
N GLN A 31 0.94 -8.30 3.69
CA GLN A 31 -0.45 -7.92 3.97
C GLN A 31 -1.35 -8.02 2.73
N VAL A 32 -0.84 -7.61 1.57
CA VAL A 32 -1.57 -7.77 0.30
C VAL A 32 -1.83 -9.25 0.00
N ALA A 33 -0.86 -10.14 0.26
CA ALA A 33 -1.03 -11.58 0.08
C ALA A 33 -2.14 -12.15 0.98
N GLU A 34 -2.22 -11.71 2.25
CA GLU A 34 -3.30 -12.10 3.15
C GLU A 34 -4.66 -11.56 2.72
N ILE A 35 -4.72 -10.34 2.21
CA ILE A 35 -5.94 -9.75 1.64
C ILE A 35 -6.43 -10.58 0.45
N VAL A 36 -5.52 -10.95 -0.48
CA VAL A 36 -5.85 -11.78 -1.64
C VAL A 36 -6.34 -13.17 -1.20
N ARG A 37 -5.61 -13.81 -0.28
CA ARG A 37 -5.96 -15.13 0.27
C ARG A 37 -7.32 -15.10 0.96
N GLY A 38 -7.55 -14.11 1.83
CA GLY A 38 -8.82 -13.93 2.54
C GLY A 38 -9.99 -13.63 1.59
N SER A 39 -9.76 -12.88 0.52
CA SER A 39 -10.77 -12.55 -0.49
C SER A 39 -11.17 -13.75 -1.35
N ILE A 40 -10.24 -14.68 -1.61
CA ILE A 40 -10.57 -15.92 -2.32
C ILE A 40 -11.31 -16.89 -1.40
N GLN A 41 -10.92 -16.96 -0.12
CA GLN A 41 -11.53 -17.86 0.87
C GLN A 41 -12.93 -17.43 1.32
N SER A 42 -13.28 -16.14 1.20
CA SER A 42 -14.61 -15.63 1.54
C SER A 42 -15.69 -16.03 0.53
N LEU A 43 -15.31 -16.60 -0.62
CA LEU A 43 -16.24 -16.99 -1.68
C LEU A 43 -17.08 -18.22 -1.25
N PRO A 44 -18.41 -18.22 -1.51
CA PRO A 44 -19.25 -19.37 -1.22
C PRO A 44 -18.79 -20.61 -2.01
N ARG A 45 -18.68 -21.75 -1.31
CA ARG A 45 -18.27 -23.03 -1.92
C ARG A 45 -19.17 -23.45 -3.08
N GLY A 46 -20.46 -23.11 -3.04
CA GLY A 46 -21.42 -23.40 -4.11
C GLY A 46 -21.04 -22.82 -5.48
N GLN A 47 -20.35 -21.68 -5.54
CA GLN A 47 -19.86 -21.10 -6.82
C GLN A 47 -18.77 -21.98 -7.43
N VAL A 48 -17.90 -22.54 -6.58
CA VAL A 48 -16.84 -23.46 -7.01
C VAL A 48 -17.44 -24.79 -7.44
N GLU A 49 -18.41 -25.32 -6.70
CA GLU A 49 -19.13 -26.56 -7.03
C GLU A 49 -19.92 -26.43 -8.32
N ALA A 50 -20.66 -25.33 -8.53
CA ALA A 50 -21.38 -25.07 -9.78
C ALA A 50 -20.43 -25.00 -10.99
N ALA A 51 -19.28 -24.35 -10.83
CA ALA A 51 -18.26 -24.30 -11.87
C ALA A 51 -17.66 -25.70 -12.20
N ILE A 52 -17.54 -26.58 -11.20
CA ILE A 52 -17.17 -28.00 -11.40
C ILE A 52 -18.26 -28.71 -12.20
N SER A 53 -19.53 -28.55 -11.82
CA SER A 53 -20.67 -29.17 -12.49
C SER A 53 -20.84 -28.73 -13.94
N LEU A 54 -20.43 -27.50 -14.27
CA LEU A 54 -20.39 -26.98 -15.65
C LEU A 54 -19.18 -27.50 -16.46
N GLY A 55 -18.33 -28.34 -15.90
CA GLY A 55 -17.16 -28.91 -16.57
C GLY A 55 -16.00 -27.92 -16.76
N LEU A 56 -15.97 -26.79 -16.03
CA LEU A 56 -14.90 -25.82 -16.15
C LEU A 56 -13.58 -26.37 -15.60
N SER A 57 -12.52 -26.23 -16.41
CA SER A 57 -11.16 -26.58 -15.99
C SER A 57 -10.72 -25.71 -14.80
N PRO A 58 -9.74 -26.15 -13.98
CA PRO A 58 -9.27 -25.38 -12.84
C PRO A 58 -8.86 -23.94 -13.19
N PHE A 59 -8.22 -23.75 -14.35
CA PHE A 59 -7.82 -22.44 -14.84
C PHE A 59 -9.02 -21.58 -15.28
N GLN A 60 -9.99 -22.18 -15.98
CA GLN A 60 -11.22 -21.48 -16.37
C GLN A 60 -12.03 -21.06 -15.14
N ARG A 61 -12.16 -21.94 -14.16
CA ARG A 61 -12.86 -21.66 -12.90
C ARG A 61 -12.22 -20.50 -12.15
N LEU A 62 -10.88 -20.49 -12.05
CA LEU A 62 -10.16 -19.40 -11.41
C LEU A 62 -10.42 -18.07 -12.14
N ARG A 63 -10.24 -18.04 -13.46
CA ARG A 63 -10.30 -16.80 -14.25
C ARG A 63 -11.71 -16.25 -14.44
N LEU A 64 -12.70 -17.13 -14.63
CA LEU A 64 -14.07 -16.73 -15.01
C LEU A 64 -15.02 -16.58 -13.81
N VAL A 65 -14.79 -17.33 -12.72
CA VAL A 65 -15.72 -17.40 -11.59
C VAL A 65 -15.10 -16.84 -10.32
N ILE A 66 -13.96 -17.40 -9.90
CA ILE A 66 -13.37 -17.08 -8.59
C ILE A 66 -12.76 -15.68 -8.60
N LEU A 67 -11.90 -15.37 -9.56
CA LEU A 67 -11.14 -14.12 -9.60
C LEU A 67 -12.07 -12.89 -9.70
N PRO A 68 -13.06 -12.83 -10.62
CA PRO A 68 -13.94 -11.66 -10.71
C PRO A 68 -14.74 -11.41 -9.43
N GLN A 69 -15.17 -12.47 -8.74
CA GLN A 69 -15.92 -12.36 -7.49
C GLN A 69 -15.01 -11.96 -6.31
N ALA A 70 -13.84 -12.59 -6.18
CA ALA A 70 -12.85 -12.27 -5.15
C ALA A 70 -12.32 -10.83 -5.28
N LEU A 71 -12.14 -10.33 -6.49
CA LEU A 71 -11.72 -8.94 -6.74
C LEU A 71 -12.67 -7.92 -6.10
N ARG A 72 -13.98 -8.19 -6.10
CA ARG A 72 -14.99 -7.29 -5.52
C ARG A 72 -14.86 -7.16 -4.01
N SER A 73 -14.52 -8.24 -3.29
CA SER A 73 -14.24 -8.16 -1.85
C SER A 73 -12.83 -7.68 -1.54
N MET A 74 -11.90 -7.83 -2.48
CA MET A 74 -10.49 -7.45 -2.32
C MET A 74 -10.28 -5.93 -2.37
N ILE A 75 -10.97 -5.22 -3.27
CA ILE A 75 -10.77 -3.77 -3.50
C ILE A 75 -11.01 -2.90 -2.25
N PRO A 76 -12.10 -3.09 -1.46
CA PRO A 76 -12.30 -2.34 -0.22
C PRO A 76 -11.18 -2.56 0.79
N SER A 77 -10.74 -3.81 0.97
CA SER A 77 -9.64 -4.15 1.87
C SER A 77 -8.31 -3.55 1.42
N LEU A 78 -8.06 -3.55 0.11
CA LEU A 78 -6.86 -2.97 -0.48
C LEU A 78 -6.79 -1.45 -0.27
N THR A 79 -7.93 -0.76 -0.31
CA THR A 79 -8.03 0.68 0.00
C THR A 79 -7.45 1.01 1.37
N ASN A 80 -7.84 0.24 2.40
CA ASN A 80 -7.28 0.41 3.74
C ASN A 80 -5.77 0.13 3.77
N GLN A 81 -5.30 -0.87 3.02
CA GLN A 81 -3.88 -1.19 2.94
C GLN A 81 -3.06 -0.07 2.28
N TYR A 82 -3.59 0.61 1.26
CA TYR A 82 -2.94 1.78 0.66
C TYR A 82 -2.86 2.97 1.64
N LEU A 83 -3.93 3.22 2.40
CA LEU A 83 -3.92 4.25 3.45
C LEU A 83 -2.90 3.94 4.55
N ASN A 84 -2.76 2.66 4.92
CA ASN A 84 -1.76 2.21 5.88
C ASN A 84 -0.35 2.36 5.32
N CYS A 85 -0.13 2.04 4.04
CA CYS A 85 1.16 2.25 3.38
C CYS A 85 1.56 3.73 3.40
N TRP A 86 0.64 4.64 3.08
CA TRP A 86 0.85 6.09 3.13
C TRP A 86 1.22 6.61 4.53
N LYS A 87 0.58 6.07 5.58
CA LYS A 87 0.91 6.43 6.96
C LYS A 87 2.24 5.84 7.40
N ASN A 88 2.52 4.59 7.02
CA ASN A 88 3.72 3.86 7.44
C ASN A 88 4.98 4.31 6.70
N SER A 89 4.87 4.79 5.45
CA SER A 89 6.01 5.35 4.71
C SER A 89 6.64 6.53 5.44
N SER A 90 5.85 7.21 6.26
CA SER A 90 6.22 8.38 7.01
C SER A 90 6.69 8.09 8.43
N LEU A 91 6.77 6.81 8.81
CA LEU A 91 7.48 6.36 10.00
C LEU A 91 8.99 6.15 9.70
N ALA A 92 9.41 6.43 8.46
CA ALA A 92 10.78 6.30 7.97
C ALA A 92 11.82 7.12 8.75
N LEU A 93 11.39 8.19 9.42
CA LEU A 93 12.21 8.95 10.37
C LEU A 93 12.87 8.08 11.45
N ILE A 94 12.26 6.95 11.85
CA ILE A 94 12.80 6.09 12.91
C ILE A 94 14.12 5.46 12.49
N VAL A 95 14.26 5.15 11.20
CA VAL A 95 15.51 4.59 10.67
C VAL A 95 16.55 5.69 10.50
N GLY A 96 16.13 6.97 10.44
CA GLY A 96 16.94 8.19 10.32
C GLY A 96 16.94 8.81 8.92
N PHE A 97 16.06 8.34 8.02
CA PHE A 97 15.93 8.91 6.68
C PHE A 97 15.20 10.23 6.78
N SER A 98 15.81 11.27 6.21
CA SER A 98 15.19 12.58 6.19
C SER A 98 14.09 12.61 5.13
N ASP A 99 12.88 12.23 5.52
CA ASP A 99 11.68 12.39 4.72
C ASP A 99 11.01 13.75 5.00
N PHE A 100 9.79 13.96 4.48
CA PHE A 100 9.02 15.17 4.72
C PHE A 100 8.92 15.51 6.22
N TYR A 101 8.74 14.51 7.10
CA TYR A 101 8.61 14.72 8.54
C TYR A 101 9.91 15.17 9.21
N ALA A 102 11.06 14.65 8.76
CA ALA A 102 12.37 15.05 9.28
C ALA A 102 12.71 16.52 8.97
N VAL A 103 12.31 17.01 7.78
CA VAL A 103 12.41 18.44 7.43
C VAL A 103 11.61 19.29 8.42
N PHE A 104 10.39 18.88 8.78
CA PHE A 104 9.59 19.60 9.78
C PHE A 104 10.19 19.53 11.19
N ASN A 105 10.75 18.40 11.60
CA ASN A 105 11.45 18.29 12.89
C ASN A 105 12.61 19.29 12.97
N THR A 106 13.33 19.49 11.86
CA THR A 106 14.40 20.49 11.79
C THR A 106 13.85 21.90 11.94
N ILE A 107 12.69 22.20 11.34
CA ILE A 107 12.00 23.50 11.49
C ILE A 107 11.55 23.72 12.95
N VAL A 108 10.99 22.71 13.62
CA VAL A 108 10.60 22.82 15.04
C VAL A 108 11.80 23.15 15.92
N ASN A 109 12.94 22.47 15.71
CA ASN A 109 14.14 22.68 16.49
C ASN A 109 14.77 24.07 16.26
N ASN A 110 14.64 24.64 15.06
CA ASN A 110 15.22 25.95 14.73
C ASN A 110 14.28 27.13 15.06
N ALA A 111 12.97 26.97 14.86
CA ALA A 111 12.00 28.06 15.00
C ALA A 111 11.34 28.12 16.40
N GLY A 112 11.47 27.07 17.22
CA GLY A 112 10.87 26.99 18.56
C GLY A 112 9.33 26.95 18.58
N GLN A 113 8.68 27.04 17.42
CA GLN A 113 7.22 27.01 17.27
C GLN A 113 6.76 25.60 16.87
N ALA A 114 6.59 24.74 17.86
CA ALA A 114 6.15 23.36 17.64
C ALA A 114 4.71 23.27 17.11
N VAL A 115 3.80 24.12 17.62
CA VAL A 115 2.35 24.02 17.34
C VAL A 115 2.01 24.21 15.84
N PRO A 116 2.46 25.28 15.14
CA PRO A 116 2.13 25.47 13.73
C PRO A 116 2.69 24.36 12.82
N VAL A 117 3.86 23.82 13.16
CA VAL A 117 4.50 22.75 12.39
C VAL A 117 3.70 21.45 12.48
N PHE A 118 3.23 21.07 13.67
CA PHE A 118 2.38 19.88 13.82
C PHE A 118 1.06 19.99 13.04
N ILE A 119 0.47 21.19 12.96
CA ILE A 119 -0.73 21.43 12.14
C ILE A 119 -0.43 21.22 10.65
N MET A 120 0.69 21.73 10.14
CA MET A 120 1.08 21.53 8.73
C MET A 120 1.32 20.06 8.37
N ILE A 121 1.96 19.32 9.28
CA ILE A 121 2.16 17.87 9.15
C ILE A 121 0.79 17.18 9.05
N LEU A 122 -0.10 17.45 10.00
CA LEU A 122 -1.44 16.85 10.06
C LEU A 122 -2.24 17.14 8.79
N LEU A 123 -2.24 18.39 8.32
CA LEU A 123 -2.93 18.78 7.09
C LEU A 123 -2.38 18.06 5.86
N THR A 124 -1.06 17.93 5.75
CA THR A 124 -0.43 17.26 4.60
C THR A 124 -0.78 15.77 4.57
N TYR A 125 -0.69 15.10 5.72
CA TYR A 125 -1.07 13.68 5.84
C TYR A 125 -2.55 13.45 5.58
N GLN A 126 -3.41 14.33 6.10
CA GLN A 126 -4.85 14.26 5.89
C GLN A 126 -5.22 14.50 4.43
N ALA A 127 -4.60 15.47 3.76
CA ALA A 127 -4.83 15.75 2.34
C ALA A 127 -4.45 14.54 1.46
N GLY A 128 -3.30 13.91 1.72
CA GLY A 128 -2.90 12.69 1.03
C GLY A 128 -3.87 11.53 1.27
N SER A 129 -4.27 11.32 2.54
CA SER A 129 -5.25 10.28 2.90
C SER A 129 -6.60 10.49 2.21
N LEU A 130 -7.09 11.73 2.13
CA LEU A 130 -8.36 12.05 1.45
C LEU A 130 -8.24 11.83 -0.06
N THR A 131 -7.10 12.18 -0.65
CA THR A 131 -6.84 11.96 -2.09
C THR A 131 -6.87 10.48 -2.43
N ILE A 132 -6.16 9.65 -1.66
CA ILE A 132 -6.17 8.18 -1.82
C ILE A 132 -7.58 7.63 -1.64
N SER A 133 -8.29 8.07 -0.59
CA SER A 133 -9.65 7.63 -0.31
C SER A 133 -10.62 8.01 -1.45
N ALA A 134 -10.51 9.20 -2.02
CA ALA A 134 -11.34 9.65 -3.14
C ALA A 134 -11.12 8.80 -4.39
N ILE A 135 -9.86 8.56 -4.77
CA ILE A 135 -9.50 7.70 -5.92
C ILE A 135 -10.04 6.29 -5.70
N MET A 136 -9.86 5.74 -4.50
CA MET A 136 -10.31 4.38 -4.19
C MET A 136 -11.82 4.25 -4.11
N ASN A 137 -12.52 5.25 -3.58
CA ASN A 137 -13.98 5.28 -3.60
C ASN A 137 -14.52 5.35 -5.03
N TYR A 138 -13.86 6.08 -5.92
CA TYR A 138 -14.19 6.10 -7.34
C TYR A 138 -14.04 4.70 -7.98
N ILE A 139 -12.91 4.03 -7.76
CA ILE A 139 -12.66 2.66 -8.25
C ILE A 139 -13.70 1.69 -7.67
N ASN A 140 -13.95 1.74 -6.36
CA ASN A 140 -14.93 0.89 -5.68
C ASN A 140 -16.31 1.05 -6.31
N SER A 141 -16.77 2.29 -6.52
CA SER A 141 -18.07 2.57 -7.11
C SER A 141 -18.23 2.02 -8.53
N THR A 142 -17.13 1.86 -9.27
CA THR A 142 -17.14 1.30 -10.63
C THR A 142 -17.29 -0.22 -10.59
N VAL A 143 -16.66 -0.89 -9.62
CA VAL A 143 -16.68 -2.37 -9.51
C VAL A 143 -17.96 -2.90 -8.83
N THR A 144 -18.55 -2.14 -7.90
CA THR A 144 -19.80 -2.53 -7.22
C THR A 144 -21.06 -2.31 -8.06
N LYS A 145 -21.02 -1.48 -9.10
CA LYS A 145 -22.21 -1.18 -9.94
C LYS A 145 -22.69 -2.35 -10.80
N VAL A 146 -21.89 -3.39 -10.99
CA VAL A 146 -22.28 -4.57 -11.81
C VAL A 146 -23.08 -5.55 -10.94
N LYS A 147 -24.42 -5.47 -10.99
CA LYS A 147 -25.30 -6.53 -10.50
C LYS A 147 -25.09 -7.78 -11.36
N ILE A 148 -24.78 -8.92 -10.73
CA ILE A 148 -24.83 -10.26 -11.32
C ILE A 148 -26.16 -10.87 -10.88
#